data_AF-U7HRP7-F1
#
_entry.id   AF-U7HRP7-F1
#
_cell.length_a   1.000
_cell.length_b   1.000
_cell.length_c   1.000
_cell.angle_alpha   90.00
_cell.angle_beta   90.00
_cell.angle_gamma   90.00
#
_symmetry.space_group_name_H-M   'P 1'
#
loop_
_entity.id
_entity.type
_entity.pdbx_description
1 polymer ?
#
loop_
_entity_poly.entity_id
_entity_poly.type
_entity_poly.pdbx_seq_one_letter_code
_entity_poly.pdbx_strand_id
1 'polypeptide(L)'
;MAQPSAVAKFMKKRGDESLGIGFLARFLVCNPDSSQGTRLLRGSLEGDCDGYQDYLQRANEILCKKEGHVEKSKTGRKILRFTEEAKIYWEWLYNEIEQNLRINGRFQYARDHGSKLAENITRIAALLSCIEYGEDQKISIDVLKDAEVMGFYFSDVFLRCFESTPEYVKDLGALRDYLQGVRDDGRRFVRKNKIRQSGPSRMRNKPVLDFNLNELARLGEVSILVANSGMLVVDLHPRYPHDNFQWGHFCLENRVPATDYRSLL
;
A
#
# COMPACT_ATOMS: atom_id res chain seq x y z
N MET A 1 -20.13 -7.74 8.99
CA MET A 1 -19.31 -6.85 8.16
C MET A 1 -20.20 -5.78 7.55
N ALA A 2 -19.71 -4.54 7.42
CA ALA A 2 -20.44 -3.50 6.69
C ALA A 2 -20.54 -3.89 5.21
N GLN A 3 -21.68 -3.60 4.57
CA GLN A 3 -21.82 -3.88 3.14
C GLN A 3 -20.83 -3.04 2.33
N PRO A 4 -20.16 -3.60 1.31
CA PRO A 4 -19.19 -2.85 0.49
C PRO A 4 -19.77 -1.56 -0.10
N SER A 5 -21.05 -1.58 -0.50
CA SER A 5 -21.77 -0.41 -1.02
C SER A 5 -21.95 0.70 0.03
N ALA A 6 -22.11 0.35 1.31
CA ALA A 6 -22.21 1.29 2.41
C ALA A 6 -20.84 1.90 2.73
N VAL A 7 -19.78 1.08 2.74
CA VAL A 7 -18.39 1.54 2.91
C VAL A 7 -17.99 2.47 1.76
N ALA A 8 -18.27 2.10 0.51
CA ALA A 8 -17.98 2.94 -0.65
C ALA A 8 -18.73 4.28 -0.61
N LYS A 9 -20.00 4.28 -0.19
CA LYS A 9 -20.78 5.51 0.01
C LYS A 9 -20.21 6.39 1.12
N PHE A 10 -19.76 5.78 2.22
CA PHE A 10 -19.10 6.50 3.32
C PHE A 10 -17.78 7.13 2.85
N MET A 11 -16.93 6.35 2.18
CA MET A 11 -15.65 6.84 1.65
C MET A 11 -15.86 7.96 0.63
N LYS A 12 -16.85 7.87 -0.26
CA LYS A 12 -17.15 8.92 -1.24
C LYS A 12 -17.62 10.23 -0.61
N LYS A 13 -18.28 10.18 0.57
CA LYS A 13 -18.86 11.37 1.23
C LYS A 13 -17.95 11.98 2.29
N ARG A 14 -17.21 11.15 3.04
CA ARG A 14 -16.42 11.55 4.22
C ARG A 14 -15.07 10.85 4.32
N GLY A 15 -14.61 10.17 3.26
CA GLY A 15 -13.35 9.44 3.24
C GLY A 15 -12.18 10.32 3.61
N ASP A 16 -12.00 11.43 2.91
CA ASP A 16 -10.88 12.37 3.11
C ASP A 16 -10.89 13.00 4.51
N GLU A 17 -12.06 13.34 5.06
CA GLU A 17 -12.19 13.82 6.44
C GLU A 17 -11.87 12.72 7.46
N SER A 18 -12.35 11.49 7.25
CA SER A 18 -12.13 10.36 8.17
C SER A 18 -10.69 9.83 8.16
N LEU A 19 -10.01 9.91 7.01
CA LEU A 19 -8.58 9.64 6.85
C LEU A 19 -7.76 10.80 7.43
N GLY A 20 -8.13 12.05 7.12
CA GLY A 20 -7.45 13.26 7.59
C GLY A 20 -7.41 13.42 9.12
N ILE A 21 -8.44 12.95 9.84
CA ILE A 21 -8.45 12.93 11.32
C ILE A 21 -7.86 11.63 11.91
N GLY A 22 -7.41 10.70 11.07
CA GLY A 22 -6.86 9.40 11.45
C GLY A 22 -7.89 8.48 12.13
N PHE A 23 -9.19 8.67 11.88
CA PHE A 23 -10.23 7.82 12.47
C PHE A 23 -10.09 6.38 11.97
N LEU A 24 -10.00 6.20 10.65
CA LEU A 24 -9.86 4.88 10.04
C LEU A 24 -8.53 4.20 10.38
N ALA A 25 -7.45 4.96 10.53
CA ALA A 25 -6.11 4.49 10.90
C ALA A 25 -6.04 3.74 12.25
N ARG A 26 -7.06 3.87 13.13
CA ARG A 26 -7.11 3.21 14.44
C ARG A 26 -7.90 1.90 14.44
N PHE A 27 -8.47 1.49 13.31
CA PHE A 27 -9.24 0.26 13.18
C PHE A 27 -8.42 -0.87 12.55
N LEU A 28 -8.72 -2.11 12.95
CA LEU A 28 -8.25 -3.30 12.28
C LEU A 28 -9.20 -3.61 11.11
N VAL A 29 -8.82 -3.16 9.91
CA VAL A 29 -9.64 -3.31 8.71
C VAL A 29 -9.51 -4.74 8.18
N CYS A 30 -10.64 -5.43 8.01
CA CYS A 30 -10.70 -6.74 7.40
C CYS A 30 -11.57 -6.72 6.13
N ASN A 31 -11.08 -7.37 5.07
CA ASN A 31 -11.81 -7.56 3.82
C ASN A 31 -11.53 -8.98 3.28
N PRO A 32 -11.98 -10.04 3.99
CA PRO A 32 -11.84 -11.42 3.54
C PRO A 32 -12.61 -11.68 2.24
N ASP A 33 -12.11 -12.61 1.44
CA ASP A 33 -12.78 -13.05 0.22
C ASP A 33 -14.13 -13.69 0.52
N SER A 34 -15.09 -13.47 -0.39
CA SER A 34 -16.39 -14.10 -0.27
C SER A 34 -16.27 -15.60 -0.54
N SER A 35 -16.61 -16.40 0.47
CA SER A 35 -16.83 -17.84 0.31
C SER A 35 -18.24 -18.20 -0.16
N GLN A 36 -19.07 -17.21 -0.52
CA GLN A 36 -20.39 -17.47 -1.11
C GLN A 36 -20.23 -18.22 -2.45
N GLY A 37 -20.96 -19.33 -2.61
CA GLY A 37 -20.82 -20.23 -3.76
C GLY A 37 -19.77 -21.33 -3.59
N THR A 38 -18.90 -21.23 -2.58
CA THR A 38 -17.88 -22.27 -2.25
C THR A 38 -17.99 -22.82 -0.84
N ARG A 39 -18.90 -22.28 0.00
CA ARG A 39 -19.32 -22.84 1.30
C ARG A 39 -20.12 -24.14 1.13
N LEU A 40 -19.49 -25.18 0.60
CA LEU A 40 -20.07 -26.51 0.54
C LEU A 40 -20.03 -27.11 1.95
N LEU A 41 -21.17 -27.61 2.44
CA LEU A 41 -21.23 -28.36 3.69
C LEU A 41 -20.40 -29.64 3.53
N ARG A 42 -19.18 -29.65 4.06
CA ARG A 42 -18.51 -30.90 4.40
C ARG A 42 -19.13 -31.37 5.72
N GLY A 43 -19.59 -32.62 5.75
CA GLY A 43 -20.12 -33.24 6.97
C GLY A 43 -19.19 -32.99 8.15
N SER A 44 -19.80 -32.79 9.32
CA SER A 44 -19.21 -32.43 10.61
C SER A 44 -17.68 -32.56 10.64
N LEU A 45 -16.98 -31.43 10.54
CA LEU A 45 -15.58 -31.39 10.93
C LEU A 45 -15.57 -31.62 12.45
N GLU A 46 -15.40 -32.87 12.87
CA GLU A 46 -14.96 -33.25 14.21
C GLU A 46 -13.53 -32.72 14.37
N GLY A 47 -13.38 -31.41 14.56
CA GLY A 47 -12.10 -30.75 14.53
C GLY A 47 -12.16 -29.46 15.30
N ASP A 48 -11.47 -29.47 16.44
CA ASP A 48 -11.15 -28.31 17.30
C ASP A 48 -12.30 -27.72 18.13
N CYS A 49 -13.14 -28.57 18.72
CA CYS A 49 -14.05 -28.12 19.77
C CYS A 49 -13.29 -27.57 20.99
N ASP A 50 -12.17 -28.18 21.37
CA ASP A 50 -11.51 -27.88 22.66
C ASP A 50 -10.98 -26.44 22.72
N GLY A 51 -10.20 -26.00 21.73
CA GLY A 51 -9.67 -24.62 21.71
C GLY A 51 -10.76 -23.55 21.59
N TYR A 52 -11.85 -23.83 20.87
CA TYR A 52 -12.98 -22.90 20.80
C TYR A 52 -13.74 -22.82 22.13
N GLN A 53 -13.93 -23.96 22.81
CA GLN A 53 -14.54 -23.99 24.14
C GLN A 53 -13.67 -23.26 25.17
N ASP A 54 -12.34 -23.46 25.15
CA ASP A 54 -11.41 -22.76 26.04
C ASP A 54 -11.46 -21.24 25.82
N TYR A 55 -11.48 -20.80 24.56
CA TYR A 55 -11.69 -19.39 24.22
C TYR A 55 -13.01 -18.86 24.75
N LEU A 56 -14.13 -19.58 24.54
CA LEU A 56 -15.45 -19.17 25.01
C LEU A 56 -15.51 -19.09 26.53
N GLN A 57 -14.94 -20.07 27.22
CA GLN A 57 -14.84 -20.06 28.68
C GLN A 57 -14.09 -18.82 29.15
N ARG A 58 -12.90 -18.56 28.57
CA ARG A 58 -12.09 -17.40 28.93
C ARG A 58 -12.79 -16.07 28.66
N ALA A 59 -13.48 -15.96 27.52
CA ALA A 59 -14.26 -14.77 27.19
C ALA A 59 -15.38 -14.53 28.21
N ASN A 60 -16.10 -15.59 28.62
CA ASN A 60 -17.14 -15.50 29.64
C ASN A 60 -16.56 -15.10 31.01
N GLU A 61 -15.43 -15.65 31.43
CA GLU A 61 -14.76 -15.25 32.67
C GLU A 61 -14.45 -13.75 32.70
N ILE A 62 -13.95 -13.19 31.59
CA ILE A 62 -13.64 -11.77 31.46
C ILE A 62 -14.93 -10.92 31.53
N LEU A 63 -16.01 -11.38 30.90
CA LEU A 63 -17.32 -10.69 30.91
C LEU A 63 -17.94 -10.68 32.32
N CYS A 64 -18.00 -11.83 33.00
CA CYS A 64 -18.57 -11.94 34.35
C CYS A 64 -17.80 -11.12 35.39
N LYS A 65 -16.46 -11.06 35.28
CA LYS A 65 -15.64 -10.18 36.13
C LYS A 65 -16.06 -8.71 35.99
N LYS A 66 -16.44 -8.26 34.79
CA LYS A 66 -16.88 -6.88 34.57
C LYS A 66 -18.27 -6.59 35.13
N GLU A 67 -19.22 -7.52 35.07
CA GLU A 67 -20.58 -7.32 35.60
C GLU A 67 -20.58 -7.08 37.12
N GLY A 68 -19.74 -7.79 37.87
CA GLY A 68 -19.57 -7.56 39.33
C GLY A 68 -18.93 -6.21 39.71
N HIS A 69 -18.32 -5.50 38.74
CA HIS A 69 -17.66 -4.20 38.94
C HIS A 69 -18.51 -3.00 38.48
N VAL A 70 -19.66 -3.21 37.81
CA VAL A 70 -20.53 -2.10 37.37
C VAL A 70 -21.17 -1.39 38.57
N GLU A 71 -21.43 -2.09 39.67
CA GLU A 71 -22.06 -1.51 40.87
C GLU A 71 -21.06 -0.98 41.92
N LYS A 72 -19.76 -1.29 41.82
CA LYS A 72 -18.74 -0.86 42.79
C LYS A 72 -17.46 -0.35 42.11
N SER A 73 -17.21 0.95 42.31
CA SER A 73 -15.95 1.70 42.12
C SER A 73 -15.60 2.06 40.67
N LYS A 74 -15.12 3.26 40.32
CA LYS A 74 -13.81 3.82 40.70
C LYS A 74 -12.66 2.79 40.70
N THR A 75 -12.77 1.66 40.00
CA THR A 75 -11.62 0.78 39.74
C THR A 75 -10.60 1.57 38.91
N GLY A 76 -9.42 1.80 39.48
CA GLY A 76 -8.31 2.45 38.78
C GLY A 76 -7.95 1.69 37.51
N ARG A 77 -7.70 2.41 36.40
CA ARG A 77 -7.25 1.79 35.16
C ARG A 77 -5.97 0.99 35.42
N LYS A 78 -5.98 -0.29 35.09
CA LYS A 78 -4.79 -1.14 35.18
C LYS A 78 -3.85 -0.82 34.02
N ILE A 79 -2.57 -0.64 34.35
CA ILE A 79 -1.52 -0.37 33.36
C ILE A 79 -0.81 -1.68 33.06
N LEU A 80 -0.95 -2.16 31.83
CA LEU A 80 -0.15 -3.27 31.31
C LEU A 80 1.23 -2.76 30.91
N ARG A 81 2.26 -3.58 31.11
CA ARG A 81 3.66 -3.22 30.83
C ARG A 81 4.32 -4.29 30.00
N PHE A 82 5.23 -3.89 29.12
CA PHE A 82 6.12 -4.82 28.42
C PHE A 82 7.16 -5.42 29.38
N THR A 83 7.70 -6.58 29.03
CA THR A 83 9.02 -7.00 29.52
C THR A 83 10.11 -6.08 28.95
N GLU A 84 11.32 -6.13 29.49
CA GLU A 84 12.40 -5.24 29.02
C GLU A 84 12.78 -5.56 27.57
N GLU A 85 12.83 -6.84 27.21
CA GLU A 85 13.13 -7.31 25.85
C GLU A 85 12.03 -6.87 24.87
N ALA A 86 10.76 -7.00 25.27
CA ALA A 86 9.63 -6.57 24.46
C ALA A 86 9.62 -5.05 24.24
N LYS A 87 10.02 -4.28 25.25
CA LYS A 87 10.13 -2.81 25.15
C LYS A 87 11.21 -2.41 24.14
N ILE A 88 12.40 -3.01 24.21
CA ILE A 88 13.49 -2.74 23.25
C ILE A 88 13.02 -3.08 21.82
N TYR A 89 12.37 -4.23 21.65
CA TYR A 89 11.83 -4.63 20.35
C TYR A 89 10.75 -3.65 19.84
N TRP A 90 9.86 -3.21 20.72
CA TRP A 90 8.83 -2.24 20.37
C TRP A 90 9.41 -0.90 19.92
N GLU A 91 10.46 -0.40 20.57
CA GLU A 91 11.14 0.83 20.17
C GLU A 91 11.77 0.71 18.78
N TRP A 92 12.39 -0.44 18.47
CA TRP A 92 12.90 -0.73 17.13
C TRP A 92 11.75 -0.76 16.10
N LEU A 93 10.68 -1.52 16.38
CA LEU A 93 9.52 -1.64 15.49
C LEU A 93 8.86 -0.29 15.22
N TYR A 94 8.69 0.53 16.24
CA TYR A 94 8.16 1.89 16.12
C TYR A 94 9.01 2.73 15.14
N ASN A 95 10.34 2.72 15.33
CA ASN A 95 11.26 3.49 14.49
C ASN A 95 11.30 2.96 13.04
N GLU A 96 11.19 1.66 12.81
CA GLU A 96 11.09 1.08 11.47
C GLU A 96 9.80 1.53 10.76
N ILE A 97 8.66 1.50 11.45
CA ILE A 97 7.38 2.00 10.90
C ILE A 97 7.47 3.50 10.59
N GLU A 98 8.06 4.30 11.47
CA GLU A 98 8.24 5.75 11.30
C GLU A 98 9.12 6.08 10.08
N GLN A 99 10.21 5.32 9.88
CA GLN A 99 11.06 5.45 8.69
C GLN A 99 10.27 5.17 7.40
N ASN A 100 9.32 4.24 7.43
CA ASN A 100 8.47 3.90 6.29
C ASN A 100 7.41 4.97 5.94
N LEU A 101 7.27 6.03 6.74
CA LEU A 101 6.43 7.19 6.39
C LEU A 101 7.10 8.14 5.37
N ARG A 102 8.42 8.00 5.18
CA ARG A 102 9.23 8.84 4.29
C ARG A 102 8.87 8.62 2.82
N ILE A 103 9.40 9.49 1.95
CA ILE A 103 9.33 9.29 0.50
C ILE A 103 9.99 7.94 0.15
N ASN A 104 9.35 7.18 -0.73
CA ASN A 104 9.66 5.79 -1.10
C ASN A 104 9.49 4.76 0.03
N GLY A 105 8.95 5.17 1.19
CA GLY A 105 8.58 4.25 2.27
C GLY A 105 7.22 3.61 2.03
N ARG A 106 6.98 2.46 2.66
CA ARG A 106 5.74 1.67 2.53
C ARG A 106 4.46 2.48 2.77
N PHE A 107 4.52 3.47 3.66
CA PHE A 107 3.35 4.23 4.10
C PHE A 107 3.35 5.66 3.54
N GLN A 108 4.12 5.94 2.47
CA GLN A 108 4.24 7.28 1.88
C GLN A 108 2.86 7.93 1.59
N TYR A 109 1.90 7.15 1.11
CA TYR A 109 0.56 7.64 0.76
C TYR A 109 -0.52 7.26 1.78
N ALA A 110 -0.13 6.71 2.93
CA ALA A 110 -0.99 6.33 4.04
C ALA A 110 -0.33 6.65 5.39
N ARG A 111 0.23 7.88 5.51
CA ARG A 111 1.06 8.27 6.66
C ARG A 111 0.28 8.29 7.97
N ASP A 112 -0.98 8.69 7.92
CA ASP A 112 -1.93 8.66 9.05
C ASP A 112 -2.05 7.24 9.62
N HIS A 113 -2.21 6.24 8.74
CA HIS A 113 -2.26 4.82 9.10
C HIS A 113 -0.93 4.34 9.67
N GLY A 114 0.18 4.58 8.96
CA GLY A 114 1.51 4.19 9.43
C GLY A 114 1.82 4.75 10.82
N SER A 115 1.49 6.03 11.08
CA SER A 115 1.71 6.70 12.38
C SER A 115 0.89 6.13 13.56
N LYS A 116 -0.09 5.26 13.27
CA LYS A 116 -0.93 4.57 14.27
C LYS A 116 -0.67 3.07 14.33
N LEU A 117 0.09 2.51 13.39
CA LEU A 117 0.29 1.08 13.30
C LEU A 117 0.99 0.50 14.52
N ALA A 118 2.07 1.14 15.00
CA ALA A 118 2.78 0.68 16.21
C ALA A 118 1.87 0.70 17.45
N GLU A 119 1.00 1.72 17.59
CA GLU A 119 0.00 1.81 18.66
C GLU A 119 -1.05 0.70 18.54
N ASN A 120 -1.53 0.41 17.32
CA ASN A 120 -2.46 -0.69 17.07
C ASN A 120 -1.84 -2.05 17.41
N ILE A 121 -0.58 -2.28 17.03
CA ILE A 121 0.17 -3.51 17.38
C ILE A 121 0.25 -3.65 18.90
N THR A 122 0.58 -2.58 19.64
CA THR A 122 0.56 -2.59 21.11
C THR A 122 -0.80 -2.99 21.68
N ARG A 123 -1.90 -2.48 21.09
CA ARG A 123 -3.25 -2.80 21.54
C ARG A 123 -3.62 -4.25 21.27
N ILE A 124 -3.19 -4.82 20.14
CA ILE A 124 -3.34 -6.25 19.85
C ILE A 124 -2.56 -7.08 20.87
N ALA A 125 -1.28 -6.75 21.09
CA ALA A 125 -0.42 -7.46 22.04
C ALA A 125 -0.99 -7.45 23.46
N ALA A 126 -1.55 -6.32 23.90
CA ALA A 126 -2.24 -6.21 25.17
C ALA A 126 -3.47 -7.14 25.26
N LEU A 127 -4.30 -7.18 24.22
CA LEU A 127 -5.48 -8.05 24.18
C LEU A 127 -5.09 -9.54 24.20
N LEU A 128 -4.10 -9.94 23.40
CA LEU A 128 -3.57 -11.30 23.38
C LEU A 128 -2.98 -11.68 24.75
N SER A 129 -2.17 -10.81 25.35
CA SER A 129 -1.61 -11.08 26.67
C SER A 129 -2.68 -11.23 27.75
N CYS A 130 -3.73 -10.39 27.71
CA CYS A 130 -4.81 -10.46 28.69
C CYS A 130 -5.65 -11.72 28.54
N ILE A 131 -5.96 -12.13 27.30
CA ILE A 131 -6.79 -13.31 27.08
C ILE A 131 -6.04 -14.58 27.48
N GLU A 132 -4.77 -14.73 27.09
CA GLU A 132 -3.96 -15.91 27.37
C GLU A 132 -3.46 -15.98 28.82
N TYR A 133 -2.84 -14.89 29.31
CA TYR A 133 -2.08 -14.92 30.57
C TYR A 133 -2.71 -14.10 31.69
N GLY A 134 -3.74 -13.30 31.37
CA GLY A 134 -4.39 -12.39 32.31
C GLY A 134 -3.71 -11.03 32.42
N GLU A 135 -4.39 -10.10 33.07
CA GLU A 135 -3.99 -8.68 33.10
C GLU A 135 -2.81 -8.38 34.05
N ASP A 136 -2.39 -9.33 34.90
CA ASP A 136 -1.27 -9.14 35.85
C ASP A 136 0.11 -9.44 35.23
N GLN A 137 0.12 -10.06 34.05
CA GLN A 137 1.36 -10.44 33.38
C GLN A 137 1.89 -9.31 32.51
N LYS A 138 3.22 -9.24 32.41
CA LYS A 138 3.88 -8.35 31.46
C LYS A 138 3.74 -8.94 30.06
N ILE A 139 3.58 -8.08 29.06
CA ILE A 139 3.50 -8.49 27.65
C ILE A 139 4.90 -8.92 27.21
N SER A 140 5.05 -10.20 26.85
CA SER A 140 6.31 -10.78 26.38
C SER A 140 6.65 -10.36 24.96
N ILE A 141 7.90 -10.58 24.55
CA ILE A 141 8.35 -10.31 23.18
C ILE A 141 7.64 -11.20 22.16
N ASP A 142 7.32 -12.45 22.52
CA ASP A 142 6.65 -13.39 21.62
C ASP A 142 5.22 -12.94 21.31
N VAL A 143 4.47 -12.52 22.34
CA VAL A 143 3.13 -11.95 22.16
C VAL A 143 3.17 -10.67 21.31
N LEU A 144 4.19 -9.85 21.50
CA LEU A 144 4.37 -8.64 20.69
C LEU A 144 4.67 -8.96 19.22
N LYS A 145 5.47 -10.00 18.93
CA LYS A 145 5.75 -10.46 17.56
C LYS A 145 4.52 -11.07 16.89
N ASP A 146 3.72 -11.84 17.63
CA ASP A 146 2.43 -12.34 17.11
C ASP A 146 1.48 -11.18 16.77
N ALA A 147 1.41 -10.19 17.66
CA ALA A 147 0.64 -8.98 17.43
C ALA A 147 1.15 -8.15 16.24
N GLU A 148 2.46 -8.10 16.02
CA GLU A 148 3.08 -7.47 14.86
C GLU A 148 2.61 -8.13 13.57
N VAL A 149 2.67 -9.47 13.48
CA VAL A 149 2.19 -10.23 12.31
C VAL A 149 0.73 -9.89 12.00
N MET A 150 -0.13 -9.89 13.02
CA MET A 150 -1.54 -9.52 12.86
C MET A 150 -1.71 -8.05 12.45
N GLY A 151 -0.96 -7.15 13.08
CA GLY A 151 -1.01 -5.72 12.80
C GLY A 151 -0.63 -5.41 11.35
N PHE A 152 0.44 -6.00 10.84
CA PHE A 152 0.82 -5.84 9.43
C PHE A 152 -0.15 -6.51 8.47
N TYR A 153 -0.75 -7.65 8.82
CA TYR A 153 -1.81 -8.25 8.01
C TYR A 153 -2.99 -7.28 7.82
N PHE A 154 -3.50 -6.67 8.91
CA PHE A 154 -4.58 -5.68 8.81
C PHE A 154 -4.12 -4.38 8.15
N SER A 155 -2.86 -4.02 8.31
CA SER A 155 -2.24 -2.89 7.61
C SER A 155 -2.27 -3.09 6.09
N ASP A 156 -1.95 -4.29 5.61
CA ASP A 156 -2.02 -4.60 4.19
C ASP A 156 -3.44 -4.55 3.64
N VAL A 157 -4.42 -5.02 4.41
CA VAL A 157 -5.82 -4.86 4.04
C VAL A 157 -6.20 -3.37 3.99
N PHE A 158 -5.77 -2.57 4.97
CA PHE A 158 -6.02 -1.13 4.98
C PHE A 158 -5.48 -0.45 3.73
N LEU A 159 -4.22 -0.71 3.38
CA LEU A 159 -3.58 -0.10 2.20
C LEU A 159 -4.34 -0.46 0.92
N ARG A 160 -4.68 -1.74 0.72
CA ARG A 160 -5.47 -2.17 -0.44
C ARG A 160 -6.83 -1.49 -0.54
N CYS A 161 -7.47 -1.21 0.58
CA CYS A 161 -8.82 -0.64 0.61
C CYS A 161 -8.85 0.89 0.54
N PHE A 162 -7.85 1.55 1.12
CA PHE A 162 -7.94 2.98 1.45
C PHE A 162 -6.74 3.82 1.03
N GLU A 163 -5.62 3.22 0.60
CA GLU A 163 -4.49 3.99 0.11
C GLU A 163 -4.87 4.75 -1.16
N SER A 164 -4.99 6.06 -1.04
CA SER A 164 -5.23 6.94 -2.18
C SER A 164 -3.89 7.39 -2.73
N THR A 165 -3.26 6.52 -3.52
CA THR A 165 -2.07 6.92 -4.30
C THR A 165 -2.44 8.13 -5.17
N PRO A 166 -1.70 9.26 -5.08
CA PRO A 166 -2.01 10.47 -5.81
C PRO A 166 -2.14 10.24 -7.32
N GLU A 167 -3.01 10.99 -7.98
CA GLU A 167 -3.30 10.80 -9.39
C GLU A 167 -2.03 10.91 -10.26
N TYR A 168 -1.11 11.82 -9.93
CA TYR A 168 0.15 11.96 -10.66
C TYR A 168 1.04 10.72 -10.58
N VAL A 169 1.00 9.96 -9.48
CA VAL A 169 1.79 8.73 -9.30
C VAL A 169 1.18 7.59 -10.10
N LYS A 170 -0.16 7.50 -10.10
CA LYS A 170 -0.91 6.56 -10.95
C LYS A 170 -0.66 6.85 -12.43
N ASP A 171 -0.71 8.12 -12.83
CA ASP A 171 -0.44 8.57 -14.19
C ASP A 171 1.02 8.22 -14.60
N LEU A 172 1.99 8.43 -13.71
CA LEU A 172 3.40 8.08 -13.94
C LEU A 172 3.60 6.58 -14.10
N GLY A 173 3.00 5.78 -13.21
CA GLY A 173 3.05 4.31 -13.27
C GLY A 173 2.42 3.76 -14.55
N ALA A 174 1.22 4.23 -14.91
CA ALA A 174 0.55 3.81 -16.14
C ALA A 174 1.35 4.17 -17.40
N LEU A 175 2.02 5.34 -17.42
CA LEU A 175 2.92 5.69 -18.51
C LEU A 175 4.15 4.78 -18.53
N ARG A 176 4.75 4.48 -17.36
CA ARG A 176 5.89 3.58 -17.25
C ARG A 176 5.56 2.19 -17.77
N ASP A 177 4.44 1.60 -17.36
CA ASP A 177 3.99 0.28 -17.81
C ASP A 177 3.75 0.25 -19.32
N TYR A 178 3.09 1.27 -19.87
CA TYR A 178 2.91 1.40 -21.31
C TYR A 178 4.25 1.45 -22.06
N LEU A 179 5.20 2.26 -21.58
CA LEU A 179 6.53 2.35 -22.18
C LEU A 179 7.33 1.06 -22.02
N GLN A 180 7.13 0.32 -20.93
CA GLN A 180 7.72 -1.00 -20.76
C GLN A 180 7.24 -1.97 -21.83
N GLY A 181 5.94 -2.02 -22.12
CA GLY A 181 5.41 -2.81 -23.25
C GLY A 181 6.05 -2.44 -24.60
N VAL A 182 6.31 -1.15 -24.84
CA VAL A 182 7.02 -0.70 -26.05
C VAL A 182 8.49 -1.18 -26.06
N ARG A 183 9.16 -1.24 -24.91
CA ARG A 183 10.51 -1.83 -24.79
C ARG A 183 10.48 -3.33 -25.05
N ASP A 184 9.46 -4.03 -24.54
CA ASP A 184 9.28 -5.46 -24.71
C ASP A 184 9.03 -5.83 -26.19
N ASP A 185 8.38 -4.93 -26.94
CA ASP A 185 8.26 -5.01 -28.42
C ASP A 185 9.60 -4.74 -29.17
N GLY A 186 10.70 -4.52 -28.45
CA GLY A 186 12.03 -4.28 -29.01
C GLY A 186 12.23 -2.88 -29.59
N ARG A 187 11.33 -1.92 -29.30
CA ARG A 187 11.44 -0.55 -29.82
C ARG A 187 12.19 0.35 -28.86
N ARG A 188 13.26 1.00 -29.34
CA ARG A 188 13.96 2.04 -28.57
C ARG A 188 13.35 3.44 -28.68
N PHE A 189 12.89 3.83 -29.86
CA PHE A 189 12.43 5.19 -30.13
C PHE A 189 10.92 5.24 -30.39
N VAL A 190 10.23 6.18 -29.75
CA VAL A 190 8.78 6.36 -29.94
C VAL A 190 8.43 7.84 -30.11
N ARG A 191 7.53 8.15 -31.05
CA ARG A 191 7.01 9.51 -31.20
C ARG A 191 6.19 9.89 -29.97
N LYS A 192 6.42 11.08 -29.41
CA LYS A 192 5.59 11.62 -28.33
C LYS A 192 4.10 11.64 -28.70
N ASN A 193 3.78 11.97 -29.95
CA ASN A 193 2.39 11.96 -30.43
C ASN A 193 1.80 10.53 -30.49
N LYS A 194 2.61 9.49 -30.70
CA LYS A 194 2.15 8.09 -30.65
C LYS A 194 1.78 7.72 -29.22
N ILE A 195 2.59 8.08 -28.22
CA ILE A 195 2.25 7.91 -26.80
C ILE A 195 0.92 8.60 -26.48
N ARG A 196 0.71 9.82 -26.96
CA ARG A 196 -0.55 10.56 -26.79
C ARG A 196 -1.77 9.85 -27.44
N GLN A 197 -1.57 9.14 -28.55
CA GLN A 197 -2.64 8.48 -29.31
C GLN A 197 -2.99 7.09 -28.79
N SER A 198 -1.99 6.25 -28.49
CA SER A 198 -2.18 4.84 -28.11
C SER A 198 -1.81 4.51 -26.66
N GLY A 199 -1.24 5.47 -25.92
CA GLY A 199 -0.94 5.30 -24.50
C GLY A 199 -2.16 5.45 -23.60
N PRO A 200 -1.93 5.47 -22.27
CA PRO A 200 -2.99 5.61 -21.27
C PRO A 200 -3.88 6.83 -21.56
N SER A 201 -5.19 6.73 -21.30
CA SER A 201 -6.18 7.76 -21.68
C SER A 201 -5.83 9.16 -21.17
N ARG A 202 -5.27 9.24 -19.96
CA ARG A 202 -4.79 10.46 -19.30
C ARG A 202 -3.68 11.17 -20.07
N MET A 203 -2.83 10.42 -20.78
CA MET A 203 -1.72 10.94 -21.60
C MET A 203 -2.19 11.66 -22.86
N ARG A 204 -3.49 11.63 -23.18
CA ARG A 204 -4.08 12.49 -24.23
C ARG A 204 -4.02 13.97 -23.87
N ASN A 205 -4.05 14.29 -22.57
CA ASN A 205 -3.84 15.63 -22.04
C ASN A 205 -2.35 15.99 -22.12
N LYS A 206 -2.01 17.01 -22.92
CA LYS A 206 -0.63 17.39 -23.20
C LYS A 206 0.15 17.80 -21.93
N PRO A 207 -0.34 18.72 -21.07
CA PRO A 207 0.30 19.02 -19.78
C PRO A 207 0.61 17.79 -18.93
N VAL A 208 -0.33 16.84 -18.82
CA VAL A 208 -0.14 15.61 -18.04
C VAL A 208 0.95 14.74 -18.65
N LEU A 209 0.94 14.53 -19.96
CA LEU A 209 1.98 13.77 -20.65
C LEU A 209 3.36 14.43 -20.49
N ASP A 210 3.43 15.75 -20.63
CA ASP A 210 4.68 16.52 -20.54
C ASP A 210 5.27 16.41 -19.13
N PHE A 211 4.45 16.56 -18.09
CA PHE A 211 4.86 16.37 -16.70
C PHE A 211 5.43 14.97 -16.45
N ASN A 212 4.70 13.92 -16.85
CA ASN A 212 5.12 12.54 -16.61
C ASN A 212 6.37 12.13 -17.40
N LEU A 213 6.50 12.57 -18.66
CA LEU A 213 7.72 12.33 -19.45
C LEU A 213 8.93 13.05 -18.84
N ASN A 214 8.77 14.27 -18.34
CA ASN A 214 9.85 15.00 -17.67
C ASN A 214 10.25 14.30 -16.37
N GLU A 215 9.30 13.76 -15.61
CA GLU A 215 9.62 13.02 -14.39
C GLU A 215 10.35 11.70 -14.69
N LEU A 216 9.92 10.93 -15.70
CA LEU A 216 10.65 9.74 -16.15
C LEU A 216 12.05 10.09 -16.68
N ALA A 217 12.20 11.25 -17.35
CA ALA A 217 13.50 11.73 -17.80
C ALA A 217 14.41 12.12 -16.63
N ARG A 218 13.86 12.78 -15.59
CA ARG A 218 14.57 13.10 -14.35
C ARG A 218 15.05 11.84 -13.62
N LEU A 219 14.28 10.75 -13.68
CA LEU A 219 14.66 9.43 -13.15
C LEU A 219 15.66 8.67 -14.06
N GLY A 220 15.96 9.20 -15.24
CA GLY A 220 16.87 8.60 -16.21
C GLY A 220 16.31 7.32 -16.84
N GLU A 221 14.99 7.17 -16.89
CA GLU A 221 14.29 6.03 -17.52
C GLU A 221 14.02 6.27 -19.01
N VAL A 222 13.93 7.54 -19.42
CA VAL A 222 13.76 7.98 -20.82
C VAL A 222 14.58 9.25 -21.07
N SER A 223 14.77 9.61 -22.35
CA SER A 223 15.18 10.98 -22.73
C SER A 223 14.25 11.51 -23.82
N ILE A 224 14.12 12.85 -23.88
CA ILE A 224 13.27 13.52 -24.86
C ILE A 224 14.19 14.19 -25.88
N LEU A 225 14.03 13.80 -27.14
CA LEU A 225 14.80 14.29 -28.28
C LEU A 225 13.89 15.09 -29.21
N VAL A 226 14.47 16.07 -29.92
CA VAL A 226 13.78 16.81 -30.97
C VAL A 226 14.43 16.42 -32.29
N ALA A 227 13.72 15.74 -33.18
CA ALA A 227 14.25 15.50 -34.53
C ALA A 227 14.28 16.82 -35.32
N ASN A 228 15.12 16.91 -36.36
CA ASN A 228 15.26 18.10 -37.20
C ASN A 228 13.95 18.61 -37.82
N SER A 229 12.94 17.75 -37.96
CA SER A 229 11.60 18.13 -38.39
C SER A 229 10.76 18.83 -37.30
N GLY A 230 11.33 19.10 -36.11
CA GLY A 230 10.61 19.56 -34.92
C GLY A 230 9.82 18.46 -34.20
N MET A 231 9.98 17.20 -34.61
CA MET A 231 9.23 16.08 -34.04
C MET A 231 9.83 15.65 -32.69
N LEU A 232 9.00 15.61 -31.66
CA LEU A 232 9.39 15.09 -30.35
C LEU A 232 9.42 13.56 -30.33
N VAL A 233 10.58 13.02 -29.99
CA VAL A 233 10.86 11.60 -29.86
C VAL A 233 11.26 11.29 -28.42
N VAL A 234 10.80 10.16 -27.91
CA VAL A 234 11.22 9.64 -26.60
C VAL A 234 12.16 8.45 -26.84
N ASP A 235 13.39 8.52 -26.35
CA ASP A 235 14.33 7.40 -26.29
C ASP A 235 14.10 6.64 -24.98
N LEU A 236 13.77 5.35 -25.10
CA LEU A 236 13.44 4.47 -23.98
C LEU A 236 14.66 3.82 -23.32
N HIS A 237 15.84 3.98 -23.92
CA HIS A 237 17.11 3.41 -23.47
C HIS A 237 18.21 4.49 -23.38
N PRO A 238 18.00 5.60 -22.66
CA PRO A 238 18.92 6.74 -22.65
C PRO A 238 20.29 6.43 -22.03
N ARG A 239 20.39 5.34 -21.25
CA ARG A 239 21.64 4.89 -20.61
C ARG A 239 22.54 4.09 -21.55
N TYR A 240 22.03 3.65 -22.69
CA TYR A 240 22.79 2.90 -23.69
C TYR A 240 23.31 3.84 -24.78
N PRO A 241 24.50 3.55 -25.35
CA PRO A 241 25.01 4.28 -26.51
C PRO A 241 23.96 4.33 -27.61
N HIS A 242 23.91 5.43 -28.35
CA HIS A 242 22.92 5.62 -29.41
C HIS A 242 22.94 4.46 -30.44
N ASP A 243 21.76 3.99 -30.80
CA ASP A 243 21.57 2.88 -31.74
C ASP A 243 21.19 3.44 -33.12
N ASN A 244 22.20 3.61 -33.98
CA ASN A 244 22.03 4.11 -35.35
C ASN A 244 21.09 3.23 -36.19
N PHE A 245 21.06 1.92 -35.94
CA PHE A 245 20.23 1.00 -36.71
C PHE A 245 18.75 1.20 -36.37
N GLN A 246 18.41 1.17 -35.08
CA GLN A 246 17.04 1.45 -34.64
C GLN A 246 16.60 2.88 -34.93
N TRP A 247 17.53 3.85 -34.89
CA TRP A 247 17.26 5.22 -35.29
C TRP A 247 16.92 5.33 -36.78
N GLY A 248 17.72 4.71 -37.65
CA GLY A 248 17.44 4.65 -39.08
C GLY A 248 16.09 4.01 -39.39
N HIS A 249 15.79 2.89 -38.73
CA HIS A 249 14.48 2.23 -38.86
C HIS A 249 13.33 3.13 -38.40
N PHE A 250 13.48 3.79 -37.25
CA PHE A 250 12.49 4.75 -36.75
C PHE A 250 12.28 5.91 -37.74
N CYS A 251 13.35 6.49 -38.29
CA CYS A 251 13.28 7.56 -39.28
C CYS A 251 12.54 7.12 -40.55
N LEU A 252 12.82 5.92 -41.06
CA LEU A 252 12.13 5.34 -42.21
C LEU A 252 10.64 5.11 -41.95
N GLU A 253 10.28 4.47 -40.84
CA GLU A 253 8.88 4.23 -40.44
C GLU A 253 8.08 5.54 -40.35
N ASN A 254 8.73 6.63 -39.91
CA ASN A 254 8.09 7.91 -39.64
C ASN A 254 8.30 8.95 -40.75
N ARG A 255 8.96 8.59 -41.86
CA ARG A 255 9.26 9.45 -43.02
C ARG A 255 9.99 10.74 -42.64
N VAL A 256 10.98 10.64 -41.75
CA VAL A 256 11.81 11.76 -41.30
C VAL A 256 13.26 11.54 -41.74
N PRO A 257 14.01 12.57 -42.18
CA PRO A 257 15.40 12.39 -42.56
C PRO A 257 16.24 11.80 -41.41
N ALA A 258 16.95 10.71 -41.69
CA ALA A 258 17.94 10.15 -40.77
C ALA A 258 19.12 11.13 -40.72
N THR A 259 19.15 11.99 -39.72
CA THR A 259 20.28 12.90 -39.49
C THR A 259 21.03 12.46 -38.24
N ASP A 260 22.32 12.75 -38.20
CA ASP A 260 23.26 12.24 -37.21
C ASP A 260 22.88 12.72 -35.79
N TYR A 261 22.66 11.78 -34.87
CA TYR A 261 22.16 12.00 -33.51
C TYR A 261 22.95 13.05 -32.70
N ARG A 262 24.22 13.29 -33.05
CA ARG A 262 25.10 14.28 -32.41
C ARG A 262 24.60 15.72 -32.51
N SER A 263 23.67 16.04 -33.41
CA SER A 263 23.07 17.38 -33.50
C SER A 263 21.82 17.56 -32.61
N LEU A 264 21.40 16.54 -31.85
CA LEU A 264 20.13 16.50 -31.11
C LEU A 264 20.29 16.47 -29.57
N LEU A 265 21.53 16.46 -29.07
CA LEU A 265 21.89 16.67 -27.66
C LEU A 265 22.19 18.15 -27.41
#